data_AF-A0A925XC16-F1
#
_entry.id   AF-A0A925XC16-F1
#
_cell.length_a   1.000
_cell.length_b   1.000
_cell.length_c   1.000
_cell.angle_alpha   90.00
_cell.angle_beta   90.00
_cell.angle_gamma   90.00
#
_symmetry.space_group_name_H-M   'P 1'
#
loop_
_entity.id
_entity.type
_entity.pdbx_description
1 polymer ?
#
loop_
_entity_poly.entity_id
_entity_poly.type
_entity_poly.pdbx_seq_one_letter_code
_entity_poly.pdbx_strand_id
1 'polypeptide(L)'
;MDAYQILQFLHSWTRWLVLVLAVVAIYKAFSGWFGKKDYLKADNTIGAAFVGSMHLQLLLGLILYFGLSPFGLKAFDLGMKV
;
A
#
# COMPACT_ATOMS: atom_id res chain seq x y z
N MET A 1 -9.94 -22.03 0.83
CA MET A 1 -8.93 -20.97 1.02
C MET A 1 -9.07 -20.47 2.44
N ASP A 2 -7.96 -20.43 3.18
CA ASP A 2 -7.94 -19.89 4.54
C ASP A 2 -7.81 -18.35 4.51
N ALA A 3 -8.16 -17.69 5.62
CA ALA A 3 -8.11 -16.23 5.77
C ALA A 3 -6.74 -15.64 5.42
N TYR A 4 -5.66 -16.34 5.79
CA TYR A 4 -4.29 -15.96 5.41
C TYR A 4 -4.12 -15.86 3.88
N GLN A 5 -4.59 -16.85 3.12
CA GLN A 5 -4.45 -16.89 1.67
C GLN A 5 -5.27 -15.79 0.99
N ILE A 6 -6.47 -15.51 1.51
CA ILE A 6 -7.32 -14.43 1.00
C ILE A 6 -6.65 -13.08 1.21
N LEU A 7 -6.15 -12.81 2.41
CA LEU A 7 -5.46 -11.55 2.71
C LEU A 7 -4.15 -11.42 1.94
N GLN A 8 -3.40 -12.51 1.77
CA GLN A 8 -2.16 -12.52 0.98
C GLN A 8 -2.44 -12.22 -0.49
N PHE A 9 -3.50 -12.81 -1.05
CA PHE A 9 -3.95 -12.51 -2.41
C PHE A 9 -4.34 -11.04 -2.56
N LEU A 10 -5.13 -10.50 -1.62
CA LEU A 10 -5.54 -9.11 -1.62
C LEU A 10 -4.33 -8.17 -1.53
N HIS A 11 -3.41 -8.41 -0.59
CA HIS A 11 -2.18 -7.62 -0.42
C HIS A 11 -1.29 -7.63 -1.66
N SER A 12 -1.20 -8.76 -2.37
CA SER A 12 -0.45 -8.88 -3.62
C SER A 12 -1.07 -8.02 -4.73
N TRP A 13 -2.40 -8.06 -4.86
CA TRP A 13 -3.13 -7.25 -5.83
C TRP A 13 -3.11 -5.75 -5.52
N THR A 14 -3.29 -5.37 -4.26
CA THR A 14 -3.24 -3.97 -3.84
C THR A 14 -1.86 -3.37 -4.04
N ARG A 15 -0.78 -4.16 -4.00
CA ARG A 15 0.57 -3.71 -4.36
C ARG A 15 0.63 -3.19 -5.79
N TRP A 16 0.04 -3.93 -6.72
CA TRP A 16 0.00 -3.53 -8.13
C TRP A 16 -0.86 -2.27 -8.33
N LEU A 17 -1.97 -2.14 -7.60
CA LEU A 17 -2.76 -0.91 -7.56
C LEU A 17 -1.93 0.29 -7.08
N VAL A 18 -1.19 0.15 -5.97
CA VAL A 18 -0.29 1.19 -5.45
C VAL A 18 0.74 1.60 -6.50
N LEU A 19 1.36 0.64 -7.19
CA LEU A 19 2.37 0.93 -8.22
C LEU A 19 1.79 1.70 -9.40
N VAL A 20 0.59 1.35 -9.88
CA VAL A 20 -0.09 2.09 -10.94
C VAL A 20 -0.40 3.51 -10.50
N LEU A 21 -0.97 3.68 -9.30
CA LEU A 21 -1.27 5.01 -8.76
C LEU A 21 -0.01 5.84 -8.52
N ALA A 22 1.11 5.22 -8.11
CA ALA A 22 2.40 5.88 -7.96
C ALA A 22 2.88 6.46 -9.30
N VAL A 23 2.88 5.64 -10.36
CA VAL A 23 3.31 6.08 -11.70
C VAL A 23 2.46 7.24 -12.19
N VAL A 24 1.13 7.15 -12.04
CA VAL A 24 0.21 8.22 -12.46
C VAL A 24 0.41 9.50 -11.63
N ALA A 25 0.54 9.39 -10.30
CA ALA A 25 0.75 10.53 -9.42
C ALA A 25 2.08 11.24 -9.73
N ILE A 26 3.15 10.46 -9.91
CA ILE A 26 4.48 10.98 -10.28
C ILE A 26 4.43 11.68 -11.65
N TYR A 27 3.81 11.05 -12.66
CA TYR A 27 3.66 11.63 -13.98
C TYR A 27 2.92 12.98 -13.92
N LYS A 28 1.80 13.05 -13.21
CA LYS A 28 1.03 14.30 -13.07
C LYS A 28 1.81 15.37 -12.31
N ALA A 29 2.53 15.00 -11.25
CA ALA A 29 3.36 15.93 -10.50
C ALA A 29 4.44 16.57 -11.39
N PHE A 30 5.17 15.75 -12.17
CA PHE A 30 6.19 16.27 -13.09
C PHE A 30 5.57 17.08 -14.25
N SER A 31 4.50 16.61 -14.89
CA SER A 31 3.81 17.36 -15.94
C SER A 31 3.28 18.72 -15.43
N GLY A 32 2.75 18.76 -14.21
CA GLY A 32 2.28 19.99 -13.58
C GLY A 32 3.42 20.97 -13.31
N TRP A 33 4.52 20.47 -12.75
CA TRP A 33 5.68 21.28 -12.42
C TRP A 33 6.38 21.85 -13.66
N PHE A 34 6.73 21.02 -14.64
CA PHE A 34 7.41 21.48 -15.86
C PHE A 34 6.49 22.33 -16.75
N GLY A 35 5.21 22.00 -16.80
CA GLY A 35 4.22 22.73 -17.59
C GLY A 35 3.69 23.99 -16.90
N LYS A 36 4.11 24.27 -15.65
CA LYS A 36 3.54 25.34 -14.80
C LYS A 36 2.00 25.32 -14.80
N LYS A 37 1.42 24.12 -14.77
CA LYS A 37 -0.03 23.92 -14.82
C LYS A 37 -0.62 24.14 -13.44
N ASP A 38 -1.81 24.70 -13.40
CA ASP A 38 -2.56 24.85 -12.15
C ASP A 38 -2.88 23.49 -11.54
N TYR A 39 -2.87 23.44 -10.21
CA TYR A 39 -3.24 22.25 -9.46
C TYR A 39 -4.76 22.08 -9.47
N LEU A 40 -5.23 21.03 -10.14
CA LEU A 40 -6.65 20.76 -10.30
C LEU A 40 -7.15 19.79 -9.23
N LYS A 41 -8.46 19.74 -9.02
CA LYS A 41 -9.10 18.74 -8.14
C LYS A 41 -8.69 17.30 -8.51
N ALA A 42 -8.50 17.02 -9.80
CA ALA A 42 -8.06 15.72 -10.27
C ALA A 42 -6.63 15.36 -9.83
N ASP A 43 -5.73 16.33 -9.63
CA ASP A 43 -4.40 16.10 -9.06
C ASP A 43 -4.51 15.68 -7.60
N ASN A 44 -5.37 16.35 -6.84
CA ASN A 44 -5.64 16.00 -5.45
C ASN A 44 -6.27 14.62 -5.30
N THR A 45 -7.29 14.30 -6.12
CA THR A 45 -7.93 12.98 -6.07
C THR A 45 -6.94 11.86 -6.36
N ILE A 46 -6.04 12.03 -7.34
CA ILE A 46 -5.03 11.02 -7.67
C ILE A 46 -3.99 10.89 -6.55
N GLY A 47 -3.52 12.01 -5.98
CA GLY A 47 -2.61 12.00 -4.84
C GLY A 47 -3.24 11.33 -3.61
N ALA A 48 -4.48 11.67 -3.28
CA ALA A 48 -5.23 11.07 -2.19
C ALA A 48 -5.48 9.58 -2.41
N ALA A 49 -5.82 9.15 -3.63
CA ALA A 49 -5.99 7.74 -3.98
C ALA A 49 -4.68 6.97 -3.82
N PHE A 50 -3.55 7.54 -4.27
CA PHE A 50 -2.23 6.93 -4.09
C PHE A 50 -1.90 6.74 -2.61
N VAL A 51 -1.98 7.79 -1.79
CA VAL A 51 -1.70 7.72 -0.36
C VAL A 51 -2.66 6.79 0.36
N GLY A 52 -3.96 6.84 0.05
CA GLY A 52 -4.96 5.92 0.60
C GLY A 52 -4.67 4.46 0.28
N SER A 53 -4.27 4.17 -0.97
CA SER A 53 -3.86 2.82 -1.36
C SER A 53 -2.60 2.33 -0.63
N MET A 54 -1.64 3.22 -0.35
CA MET A 54 -0.46 2.89 0.46
C MET A 54 -0.83 2.55 1.90
N HIS A 55 -1.74 3.31 2.52
CA HIS A 55 -2.23 3.00 3.86
C HIS A 55 -2.94 1.64 3.90
N LEU A 56 -3.78 1.34 2.92
CA LEU A 56 -4.43 0.04 2.79
C LEU A 56 -3.39 -1.08 2.63
N GLN A 57 -2.38 -0.89 1.76
CA GLN A 57 -1.30 -1.85 1.56
C GLN A 57 -0.55 -2.13 2.87
N LEU A 58 -0.19 -1.08 3.61
CA LEU A 58 0.51 -1.18 4.88
C LEU A 58 -0.34 -1.94 5.89
N LEU A 59 -1.62 -1.59 6.05
CA LEU A 59 -2.52 -2.24 7.00
C LEU A 59 -2.67 -3.74 6.69
N LEU A 60 -2.88 -4.10 5.43
CA LEU A 60 -2.95 -5.50 5.01
C LEU A 60 -1.64 -6.25 5.30
N GLY A 61 -0.49 -5.61 5.06
CA GLY A 61 0.82 -6.18 5.35
C GLY A 61 1.05 -6.40 6.85
N LEU A 62 0.63 -5.45 7.69
CA LEU A 62 0.72 -5.56 9.15
C LEU A 62 -0.18 -6.69 9.67
N ILE A 63 -1.42 -6.82 9.18
CA ILE A 63 -2.32 -7.91 9.58
C ILE A 63 -1.73 -9.26 9.17
N LEU A 64 -1.18 -9.37 7.96
CA LEU A 64 -0.51 -10.58 7.50
C LEU A 64 0.68 -10.93 8.39
N TYR A 65 1.55 -9.96 8.69
CA TYR A 65 2.77 -10.20 9.45
C TYR A 65 2.48 -10.50 10.93
N PHE A 66 1.65 -9.70 11.61
CA PHE A 66 1.43 -9.80 13.05
C PHE A 66 0.26 -10.71 13.44
N GLY A 67 -0.74 -10.89 12.58
CA GLY A 67 -1.98 -11.61 12.93
C GLY A 67 -2.05 -13.04 12.42
N LEU A 68 -1.64 -13.27 11.17
CA LEU A 68 -1.94 -14.53 10.46
C LEU A 68 -0.69 -15.31 10.01
N SER A 69 0.48 -14.66 9.94
CA SER A 69 1.73 -15.30 9.54
C SER A 69 2.27 -16.21 10.65
N PRO A 70 2.49 -17.52 10.38
CA PRO A 70 3.15 -18.41 11.31
C PRO A 70 4.59 -17.96 11.66
N PHE A 71 5.25 -17.26 10.75
CA PHE A 71 6.61 -16.75 10.97
C PHE A 71 6.63 -15.50 11.84
N GLY A 72 5.67 -14.60 11.67
CA GLY A 72 5.58 -13.39 12.49
C GLY A 72 5.19 -13.69 13.94
N LEU A 73 4.24 -14.61 14.13
CA LEU A 73 3.86 -15.10 15.46
C LEU A 73 5.03 -15.78 16.18
N LYS A 74 5.79 -16.63 15.47
CA LYS A 74 6.99 -17.28 16.04
C LYS A 74 8.09 -16.28 16.37
N ALA A 75 8.36 -15.31 15.48
CA ALA A 75 9.37 -14.28 15.74
C ALA A 75 9.02 -13.40 16.95
N PHE A 76 7.74 -13.08 17.12
CA PHE A 76 7.25 -12.34 18.29
C PHE A 76 7.39 -13.16 19.59
N ASP A 77 6.99 -14.44 19.58
CA ASP A 77 7.14 -15.34 20.72
C ASP A 77 8.62 -15.57 21.11
N LEU A 78 9.51 -15.71 20.13
CA LEU A 78 10.96 -15.78 20.37
C LEU A 78 11.51 -14.49 20.98
N GLY A 79 11.06 -13.32 20.50
CA GLY A 79 11.48 -12.02 21.05
C GLY A 79 11.01 -11.77 22.48
N MET A 80 9.86 -12.32 22.89
CA MET A 80 9.36 -12.24 24.27
C MET A 80 10.08 -13.19 25.26
N LYS A 81 10.83 -14.17 24.74
CA LYS A 81 11.54 -15.19 25.53
C LYS A 81 13.01 -14.85 25.80
N VAL A 82 13.51 -13.72 25.27
CA VAL A 82 14.85 -13.16 25.51
C VAL A 82 14.74 -12.03 26.52
#